data_AF-A0A3A5Q553-F1
#
_entry.id   AF-A0A3A5Q553-F1
#
_cell.length_a   1.000
_cell.length_b   1.000
_cell.length_c   1.000
_cell.angle_alpha   90.00
_cell.angle_beta   90.00
_cell.angle_gamma   90.00
#
_symmetry.space_group_name_H-M   'P 1'
#
loop_
_entity.id
_entity.type
_entity.pdbx_description
1 polymer ?
#
loop_
_entity_poly.entity_id
_entity_poly.type
_entity_poly.pdbx_seq_one_letter_code
_entity_poly.pdbx_strand_id
1 'polypeptide(L)' 'MQEKNNASFVLGIISIIVAFIFPLISIIFGVFGLGSAILNQKESGLDYTTEIMLSIVGIVLSVIFCLVFISQLSGIN' A
#
# COMPACT_ATOMS: atom_id res chain seq x y z
N MET A 1 3.92 37.15 22.62
CA MET A 1 2.92 36.15 23.03
C MET A 1 2.98 35.04 22.01
N GLN A 2 3.35 33.84 22.46
CA GLN A 2 3.60 32.68 21.61
C GLN A 2 2.27 32.23 21.01
N GLU A 3 2.12 32.38 19.71
CA GLU A 3 0.95 31.91 18.98
C GLU A 3 0.85 30.40 19.22
N LYS A 4 -0.19 29.97 19.95
CA LYS A 4 -0.44 28.56 20.23
C LYS A 4 -0.59 27.89 18.88
N ASN A 5 0.40 27.09 18.49
CA ASN A 5 0.48 26.35 17.22
C ASN A 5 -0.61 25.26 17.15
N ASN A 6 -1.88 25.70 17.13
CA ASN A 6 -3.05 24.84 17.01
C ASN A 6 -2.95 24.01 15.71
N ALA A 7 -2.39 24.62 14.66
CA ALA A 7 -2.11 23.96 13.39
C ALA A 7 -1.12 22.81 13.52
N SER A 8 -0.02 22.97 14.27
CA SER A 8 0.98 21.91 14.44
C SER A 8 0.44 20.73 15.25
N PHE A 9 -0.44 20.98 16.22
CA PHE A 9 -1.12 19.93 16.98
C PHE A 9 -2.10 19.15 16.11
N VAL A 10 -2.90 19.86 15.31
CA VAL A 10 -3.85 19.26 14.36
C VAL A 10 -3.12 18.44 13.30
N LEU A 11 -2.02 18.97 12.73
CA LEU A 11 -1.19 18.25 11.77
C LEU A 11 -0.55 16.99 12.37
N GLY A 12 -0.11 17.06 13.64
CA GLY A 12 0.39 15.90 14.37
C GLY A 12 -0.65 14.78 14.50
N ILE A 13 -1.90 15.12 14.86
CA ILE A 13 -3.00 14.15 14.93
C ILE A 13 -3.31 13.55 13.55
N ILE A 14 -3.38 14.38 12.51
CA ILE A 14 -3.61 13.91 11.14
C ILE A 14 -2.49 12.97 10.70
N SER A 15 -1.22 13.28 11.01
CA SER A 15 -0.08 12.42 10.69
C SER A 15 -0.19 11.04 11.34
N ILE A 16 -0.65 10.96 12.59
CA ILE A 16 -0.85 9.68 13.30
C ILE A 16 -1.97 8.87 12.63
N ILE A 17 -3.09 9.52 12.29
CA ILE A 17 -4.22 8.87 11.63
C ILE A 17 -3.80 8.32 10.26
N VAL A 18 -3.10 9.12 9.45
CA VAL A 18 -2.62 8.70 8.12
C VAL A 18 -1.62 7.56 8.23
N ALA A 19 -0.68 7.62 9.19
CA ALA A 19 0.29 6.56 9.43
C ALA A 19 -0.35 5.22 9.82
N PHE A 20 -1.54 5.23 10.43
CA PHE A 20 -2.29 4.01 10.77
C PHE A 20 -3.26 3.54 9.68
N ILE A 21 -3.91 4.46 8.97
CA ILE A 21 -4.87 4.12 7.91
C ILE A 21 -4.17 3.53 6.69
N PHE A 22 -2.99 4.04 6.33
CA PHE A 22 -2.29 3.59 5.12
C PHE A 22 -1.88 2.10 5.17
N PRO A 23 -1.30 1.58 6.27
CA PRO A 23 -1.05 0.14 6.43
C PRO A 23 -2.33 -0.70 6.39
N LEU A 24 -3.41 -0.24 7.02
CA LEU A 24 -4.70 -0.96 7.00
C LEU A 24 -5.26 -1.08 5.58
N ILE A 25 -5.26 0.01 4.81
CA ILE A 25 -5.71 -0.01 3.41
C ILE A 25 -4.83 -0.92 2.57
N SER A 26 -3.50 -0.89 2.76
CA SER A 26 -2.56 -1.75 2.03
C SER A 26 -2.82 -3.24 2.26
N ILE A 27 -3.12 -3.65 3.50
CA ILE A 27 -3.45 -5.05 3.81
C ILE A 27 -4.76 -5.45 3.12
N ILE A 28 -5.78 -4.60 3.20
CA ILE A 28 -7.08 -4.85 2.55
C ILE A 28 -6.89 -5.00 1.04
N PHE A 29 -6.16 -4.08 0.40
CA PHE A 29 -5.86 -4.16 -1.03
C PHE A 29 -5.04 -5.41 -1.40
N GLY A 30 -4.09 -5.81 -0.56
CA GLY A 30 -3.31 -7.04 -0.76
C GLY A 30 -4.18 -8.31 -0.72
N VAL A 31 -5.10 -8.40 0.25
CA VAL A 31 -6.05 -9.52 0.36
C VAL A 31 -7.05 -9.53 -0.80
N PHE A 32 -7.57 -8.35 -1.19
CA PHE A 32 -8.44 -8.24 -2.36
C PHE A 32 -7.72 -8.63 -3.66
N GLY A 33 -6.44 -8.24 -3.82
CA GLY A 33 -5.63 -8.65 -4.96
C GLY A 33 -5.42 -10.16 -5.02
N LEU A 34 -5.14 -10.79 -3.87
CA LEU A 34 -4.98 -12.24 -3.77
C LEU A 34 -6.31 -12.97 -4.04
N GLY A 35 -7.41 -12.51 -3.45
CA GLY A 35 -8.74 -13.09 -3.65
C GLY A 35 -9.24 -12.95 -5.08
N SER A 36 -9.01 -11.78 -5.71
CA SER A 36 -9.33 -11.54 -7.12
C SER A 36 -8.48 -12.40 -8.05
N ALA A 37 -7.21 -12.64 -7.72
CA ALA A 37 -6.35 -13.54 -8.48
C ALA A 37 -6.84 -14.99 -8.41
N ILE A 38 -7.26 -15.47 -7.23
CA ILE A 38 -7.80 -16.83 -7.04
C ILE A 38 -9.15 -17.00 -7.75
N LEU A 39 -10.03 -16.00 -7.67
CA LEU A 39 -11.34 -16.03 -8.33
C LEU A 39 -11.18 -16.02 -9.85
N ASN A 40 -10.36 -15.09 -10.36
CA ASN A 40 -10.08 -15.03 -11.78
C ASN A 40 -9.34 -16.29 -12.23
N GLN A 41 -8.45 -16.92 -11.44
CA GLN A 41 -7.79 -18.17 -11.82
C GLN A 41 -8.72 -19.29 -12.31
N LYS A 42 -9.93 -19.34 -11.76
CA LYS A 42 -10.94 -20.34 -12.10
C LYS A 42 -11.73 -20.02 -13.37
N GLU A 43 -11.67 -18.77 -13.84
CA GLU A 43 -12.45 -18.21 -14.95
C GLU A 43 -11.56 -17.60 -16.06
N SER A 44 -10.26 -17.48 -15.77
CA SER A 44 -9.30 -16.58 -16.40
C SER A 44 -9.01 -16.97 -17.84
N GLY A 45 -9.07 -18.26 -18.18
CA GLY A 45 -8.71 -18.76 -19.52
C GLY A 45 -7.31 -18.34 -19.98
N LEU A 46 -6.53 -17.72 -19.07
CA LEU A 46 -5.21 -17.16 -19.30
C LEU A 46 -4.21 -18.30 -19.18
N ASP A 47 -3.21 -18.27 -20.06
CA ASP A 47 -2.18 -19.29 -20.05
C ASP A 47 -1.47 -19.32 -18.70
N TYR A 48 -1.20 -20.51 -18.17
CA TYR A 48 -0.62 -20.70 -16.83
C TYR A 48 0.69 -19.90 -16.64
N THR A 49 1.46 -19.77 -17.72
CA THR A 49 2.68 -18.96 -17.76
C THR A 49 2.40 -17.47 -17.53
N THR A 50 1.33 -16.93 -18.11
CA THR A 50 0.94 -15.52 -17.93
C THR A 50 0.40 -15.23 -16.53
N GLU A 51 -0.29 -16.17 -15.88
CA GLU A 51 -0.71 -16.01 -14.49
C GLU A 51 0.47 -15.97 -13.51
N ILE A 52 1.45 -16.86 -13.70
CA ILE A 52 2.69 -16.82 -12.91
C ILE A 52 3.40 -15.49 -13.11
N MET A 53 3.49 -15.00 -14.35
CA MET A 53 4.13 -13.73 -14.64
C MET A 53 3.40 -12.56 -13.95
N LEU A 54 2.07 -12.55 -13.98
CA LEU A 54 1.26 -11.51 -13.33
C LEU A 54 1.39 -11.56 -11.80
N SER A 55 1.44 -12.75 -11.21
CA SER A 55 1.69 -12.94 -9.77
C SER A 55 3.06 -12.40 -9.36
N ILE A 56 4.12 -12.73 -10.11
CA ILE A 56 5.47 -12.21 -9.89
C ILE A 56 5.50 -10.69 -10.03
N VAL A 57 4.89 -10.14 -11.09
CA VAL A 57 4.82 -8.69 -11.31
C VAL A 57 4.08 -7.99 -10.15
N GLY A 58 2.98 -8.56 -9.66
CA GLY A 58 2.26 -8.06 -8.50
C GLY A 58 3.08 -8.04 -7.21
N ILE A 59 3.85 -9.11 -6.95
CA ILE A 59 4.75 -9.19 -5.80
C ILE A 59 5.88 -8.15 -5.94
N VAL A 60 6.51 -8.05 -7.11
CA VAL A 60 7.59 -7.08 -7.37
C VAL A 60 7.10 -5.64 -7.19
N LEU A 61 5.93 -5.31 -7.74
CA LEU A 61 5.30 -3.99 -7.57
C LEU A 61 5.00 -3.70 -6.10
N SER A 62 4.50 -4.67 -5.34
CA SER A 62 4.23 -4.54 -3.91
C SER A 62 5.50 -4.20 -3.11
N VAL A 63 6.61 -4.91 -3.39
CA VAL A 63 7.91 -4.64 -2.75
C VAL A 63 8.42 -3.25 -3.11
N ILE A 64 8.33 -2.85 -4.38
CA ILE A 64 8.75 -1.50 -4.84
C ILE A 64 7.92 -0.43 -4.14
N PHE A 65 6.59 -0.57 -4.09
CA PHE A 65 5.71 0.39 -3.42
C PHE A 65 6.01 0.48 -1.92
N CYS A 66 6.30 -0.64 -1.27
CA CYS A 66 6.70 -0.68 0.13
C CYS A 66 8.01 0.10 0.36
N LEU A 67 9.02 -0.12 -0.47
CA LEU A 67 10.30 0.60 -0.39
C LEU A 67 10.12 2.10 -0.63
N VAL A 68 9.36 2.50 -1.67
CA VAL A 68 9.07 3.91 -1.96
C VAL A 68 8.33 4.58 -0.79
N PHE A 69 7.40 3.87 -0.16
CA PHE A 69 6.67 4.40 0.99
C PHE A 69 7.58 4.56 2.21
N ILE A 70 8.44 3.57 2.49
CA ILE A 70 9.43 3.66 3.58
C ILE A 70 10.41 4.79 3.33
N SER A 71 10.92 4.97 2.10
CA SER A 71 11.82 6.07 1.75
C SER A 71 11.20 7.44 2.00
N GLN A 72 9.94 7.63 1.58
CA GLN A 72 9.19 8.87 1.83
C GLN A 72 8.95 9.11 3.32
N LEU A 73 8.59 8.07 4.07
CA LEU A 73 8.36 8.18 5.52
C LEU A 73 9.67 8.47 6.29
N SER A 74 10.79 7.92 5.81
CA SER A 74 12.11 8.13 6.41
C SER A 74 12.71 9.51 6.08
N GLY A 75 12.07 10.31 5.22
CA GLY A 75 12.58 11.61 4.78
C GLY A 75 13.85 11.51 3.94
N ILE A 76 14.16 10.33 3.39
CA ILE A 76 15.28 10.11 2.49
C ILE A 76 14.75 10.39 1.08
N ASN A 77 14.92 11.64 0.63
CA ASN A 77 14.66 12.07 -0.75
C ASN A 77 15.95 12.18 -1.54
#